data_AF-A0A7R9MU31-F1
#
_entry.id   AF-A0A7R9MU31-F1
#
_cell.length_a   1.000
_cell.length_b   1.000
_cell.length_c   1.000
_cell.angle_alpha   90.00
_cell.angle_beta   90.00
_cell.angle_gamma   90.00
#
_symmetry.space_group_name_H-M   'P 1'
#
loop_
_entity.id
_entity.type
_entity.pdbx_description
1 polymer ?
#
loop_
_entity_poly.entity_id
_entity_poly.type
_entity_poly.pdbx_seq_one_letter_code
_entity_poly.pdbx_strand_id
1 'polypeptide(L)' 'PTGYVIQQQELDLIVKTTSLSNLEEARQYDRKVVFYFDYLDINPTCVSFTVQRWYPVANLTRYIPVRVYDYYAPGIT' A
#
# COMPACT_ATOMS: atom_id res chain seq x y z
N PRO A 1 7.85 -6.58 2.79
CA PRO A 1 9.03 -7.45 3.06
C PRO A 1 8.58 -8.88 3.41
N THR A 2 9.40 -9.89 3.20
CA THR A 2 9.08 -11.27 3.66
C THR A 2 8.96 -11.29 5.19
N GLY A 3 7.95 -11.98 5.72
CA GLY A 3 7.71 -12.03 7.17
C GLY A 3 6.90 -10.86 7.75
N TYR A 4 6.50 -9.90 6.93
CA TYR A 4 5.69 -8.76 7.36
C TYR A 4 4.30 -8.83 6.76
N VAL A 5 3.29 -8.70 7.61
CA VAL A 5 1.88 -8.77 7.22
C VAL A 5 1.12 -7.65 7.93
N ILE A 6 0.12 -7.10 7.25
CA ILE A 6 -0.90 -6.22 7.79
C ILE A 6 -2.25 -6.89 7.59
N GLN A 7 -3.14 -6.74 8.57
CA GLN A 7 -4.48 -7.29 8.45
C GLN A 7 -5.34 -6.39 7.57
N GLN A 8 -6.25 -6.97 6.79
CA GLN A 8 -7.16 -6.20 5.94
C GLN A 8 -7.99 -5.19 6.77
N GLN A 9 -8.41 -5.57 7.98
CA GLN A 9 -9.17 -4.69 8.87
C GLN A 9 -8.42 -3.40 9.24
N GLU A 10 -7.10 -3.47 9.42
CA GLU A 10 -6.29 -2.28 9.70
C GLU A 10 -6.19 -1.37 8.47
N LEU A 11 -6.11 -1.95 7.26
CA LEU A 11 -6.14 -1.18 6.02
C LEU A 11 -7.49 -0.50 5.81
N ASP A 12 -8.60 -1.19 6.06
CA ASP A 12 -9.95 -0.63 5.96
C ASP A 12 -10.15 0.52 6.95
N LEU A 13 -9.58 0.39 8.16
CA LEU A 13 -9.57 1.47 9.16
C LEU A 13 -8.74 2.66 8.68
N ILE A 14 -7.58 2.43 8.07
CA ILE A 14 -6.76 3.50 7.49
C ILE A 14 -7.57 4.25 6.43
N VAL A 15 -8.21 3.56 5.49
CA VAL A 15 -9.04 4.21 4.45
C VAL A 15 -10.16 5.05 5.09
N LYS A 16 -10.81 4.54 6.13
CA LYS A 16 -11.91 5.26 6.81
C LYS A 16 -11.46 6.44 7.66
N THR A 17 -10.29 6.35 8.29
CA THR A 17 -9.81 7.36 9.26
C THR A 17 -8.92 8.42 8.62
N THR A 18 -8.34 8.08 7.48
CA THR A 18 -7.44 8.95 6.75
C THR A 18 -8.20 10.10 6.14
N SER A 19 -7.65 11.31 6.24
CA SER A 19 -8.21 12.53 5.63
C SER A 19 -7.86 12.68 4.16
N LEU A 20 -7.25 11.67 3.54
CA LEU A 20 -6.96 11.64 2.10
C LEU A 20 -8.27 11.39 1.38
N SER A 21 -8.83 12.45 0.80
CA SER A 21 -10.09 12.41 0.07
C SER A 21 -10.05 11.54 -1.19
N ASN A 22 -8.86 11.25 -1.71
CA ASN A 22 -8.66 10.52 -2.97
C ASN A 22 -8.34 9.03 -2.79
N LEU A 23 -8.13 8.54 -1.56
CA LEU A 23 -7.87 7.12 -1.30
C LEU A 23 -9.19 6.36 -1.12
N GLU A 24 -9.59 5.57 -2.12
CA GLU A 24 -10.88 4.85 -2.09
C GLU A 24 -10.79 3.48 -1.43
N GLU A 25 -9.71 2.74 -1.71
CA GLU A 25 -9.56 1.37 -1.22
C GLU A 25 -8.09 1.03 -0.96
N ALA A 26 -7.86 0.20 0.06
CA ALA A 26 -6.57 -0.41 0.31
C ALA A 26 -6.77 -1.91 0.49
N ARG A 27 -6.07 -2.72 -0.29
CA ARG A 27 -6.22 -4.18 -0.26
C ARG A 27 -4.90 -4.89 -0.01
N GLN A 28 -4.91 -5.81 0.94
CA GLN A 28 -3.81 -6.73 1.16
C GLN A 28 -3.98 -7.95 0.24
N TYR A 29 -2.88 -8.28 -0.43
CA TYR A 29 -2.67 -9.55 -1.11
C TYR A 29 -1.47 -10.23 -0.45
N ASP A 30 -1.28 -11.54 -0.67
CA ASP A 30 -0.27 -12.37 -0.01
C ASP A 30 1.06 -11.68 0.31
N ARG A 31 1.67 -11.01 -0.68
CA ARG A 31 2.98 -10.36 -0.55
C ARG A 31 3.00 -8.89 -0.96
N LYS A 32 1.84 -8.28 -1.18
CA LYS A 32 1.75 -6.88 -1.63
C LYS A 32 0.53 -6.20 -1.02
N VAL A 33 0.66 -4.90 -0.79
CA VAL A 33 -0.46 -4.01 -0.45
C VAL A 33 -0.67 -3.12 -1.65
N VAL A 34 -1.93 -2.96 -2.05
CA VAL A 34 -2.32 -2.11 -3.18
C VAL A 34 -3.26 -1.04 -2.65
N PHE A 35 -2.97 0.21 -3.00
CA PHE A 35 -3.80 1.37 -2.69
C PHE A 35 -4.43 1.86 -3.99
N TYR A 36 -5.74 2.04 -3.98
CA TYR A 36 -6.53 2.55 -5.09
C TYR A 36 -6.88 4.00 -4.81
N PHE A 37 -6.45 4.87 -5.71
CA PHE A 37 -6.75 6.29 -5.67
C PHE A 37 -7.67 6.64 -6.85
N ASP A 38 -8.66 7.48 -6.61
CA ASP A 38 -9.53 8.00 -7.67
C ASP A 38 -8.73 8.93 -8.61
N TYR A 39 -7.86 9.76 -8.02
CA TYR A 39 -6.95 10.63 -8.76
C TYR A 39 -5.66 10.88 -7.96
N LEU A 40 -4.60 11.25 -8.67
CA LEU A 40 -3.34 11.72 -8.08
C LEU A 40 -3.19 13.21 -8.34
N ASP A 41 -3.00 13.98 -7.28
CA ASP A 41 -2.77 15.42 -7.34
C ASP A 41 -1.32 15.77 -7.72
N ILE A 42 -1.11 17.03 -8.13
CA ILE A 42 0.23 17.63 -8.26
C ILE A 42 0.94 17.70 -6.90
N ASN A 43 0.17 17.89 -5.83
CA ASN A 43 0.71 17.94 -4.48
C ASN A 43 1.01 16.51 -3.99
N PRO A 44 2.13 16.30 -3.28
CA PRO A 44 2.52 14.98 -2.81
C PRO A 44 1.49 14.42 -1.83
N THR A 45 0.92 13.26 -2.17
CA THR A 45 0.06 12.47 -1.30
C THR A 45 0.90 11.46 -0.51
N CYS A 46 0.86 11.53 0.82
CA CYS A 46 1.60 10.61 1.70
C CYS A 46 0.66 9.58 2.32
N VAL A 47 0.95 8.29 2.14
CA VAL A 47 0.24 7.20 2.82
C VAL A 47 1.16 6.54 3.84
N SER A 48 0.72 6.53 5.09
CA SER A 48 1.44 5.91 6.21
C SER A 48 0.67 4.70 6.69
N PHE A 49 1.34 3.55 6.77
CA PHE A 49 0.76 2.32 7.31
C PHE A 49 1.84 1.51 8.03
N THR A 50 1.43 0.74 9.01
CA THR A 50 2.33 -0.06 9.84
C THR A 50 2.17 -1.53 9.49
N VAL A 51 3.26 -2.19 9.10
CA VAL A 51 3.28 -3.65 8.89
C VAL A 51 3.95 -4.33 10.07
N GLN A 52 3.36 -5.42 10.56
CA GLN A 52 3.88 -6.15 11.71
C GLN A 52 4.65 -7.39 11.27
N ARG A 53 5.68 -7.77 12.05
CA ARG A 53 6.47 -8.97 11.79
C ARG A 53 5.74 -10.19 12.36
N TRP A 54 5.36 -11.12 11.48
CA TRP A 54 4.63 -12.34 11.85
C TRP A 54 5.55 -13.55 12.08
N TYR A 55 6.69 -13.62 11.39
CA TYR A 55 7.65 -14.70 11.58
C TYR A 55 9.10 -14.23 11.38
N PRO A 56 10.09 -14.93 11.97
CA PRO A 56 11.48 -14.55 11.82
C PRO A 56 11.96 -14.79 10.39
N VAL A 57 12.67 -13.81 9.83
CA VAL A 57 13.39 -13.95 8.56
C VAL A 57 14.88 -13.73 8.79
N ALA A 58 15.71 -14.59 8.20
CA ALA A 58 17.16 -14.58 8.38
C ALA A 58 17.82 -13.37 7.71
N ASN A 59 17.17 -12.78 6.71
CA ASN A 59 17.62 -11.55 6.07
C ASN A 59 16.40 -10.71 5.67
N LEU A 60 16.43 -9.41 5.99
CA LEU A 60 15.42 -8.48 5.50
C LEU A 60 15.65 -8.26 4.00
N THR A 61 14.59 -8.30 3.20
CA THR A 61 14.68 -7.88 1.80
C THR A 61 15.25 -6.46 1.73
N ARG A 62 16.44 -6.31 1.12
CA ARG A 62 17.18 -5.04 1.01
C ARG A 62 16.42 -3.96 0.22
N TYR A 63 15.56 -4.38 -0.71
CA TYR A 63 14.75 -3.50 -1.55
C TYR A 63 13.28 -3.90 -1.48
N ILE A 64 12.40 -2.92 -1.26
CA ILE A 64 10.96 -3.09 -1.30
C ILE A 64 10.48 -2.42 -2.59
N PRO A 65 10.06 -3.19 -3.61
CA PRO A 65 9.59 -2.59 -4.84
C PRO A 65 8.26 -1.89 -4.59
N VAL A 66 8.17 -0.62 -5.00
CA VAL A 66 6.94 0.16 -5.05
C VAL A 66 6.69 0.52 -6.51
N ARG A 67 5.45 0.38 -6.96
CA ARG A 67 5.05 0.73 -8.33
C ARG A 67 3.77 1.56 -8.25
N VAL A 68 3.77 2.67 -8.98
CA VAL A 68 2.59 3.51 -9.21
C VAL A 68 2.33 3.44 -10.70
N TYR A 69 1.09 3.15 -11.08
CA TYR A 69 0.70 3.02 -12.48
C TYR A 69 -0.74 3.50 -12.65
N ASP A 70 -1.06 3.98 -13.84
CA ASP A 70 -2.44 4.31 -14.21
C ASP A 70 -3.22 3.02 -14.44
N TYR A 71 -4.35 2.88 -13.74
CA TYR A 71 -5.20 1.71 -13.82
C TYR A 71 -5.76 1.48 -15.23
N TYR A 72 -6.07 2.55 -15.96
CA TYR A 72 -6.65 2.48 -17.31
C TYR A 72 -5.59 2.47 -18.42
N ALA A 73 -4.37 2.91 -18.13
CA ALA A 73 -3.26 2.95 -19.10
C ALA A 73 -1.95 2.39 -18.52
N PRO A 74 -1.89 1.10 -18.15
CA PRO A 74 -0.73 0.53 -17.45
C PRO A 74 0.53 0.38 -18.32
N GLY A 75 0.43 0.60 -19.64
CA GLY A 75 1.52 0.44 -20.61
C GLY A 75 2.27 1.71 -20.97
N ILE A 76 1.87 2.87 -20.42
CA ILE A 76 2.55 4.15 -20.64
C ILE A 76 3.39 4.41 -19.39
N THR A 77 4.67 4.03 -19.45
CA THR A 77 5.66 4.25 -18.38
C THR A 77 6.92 4.85 -18.95
#